data_AF-U9SP01-F1
#
_entry.id   AF-U9SP01-F1
#
_cell.length_a   1.000
_cell.length_b   1.000
_cell.length_c   1.000
_cell.angle_alpha   90.00
_cell.angle_beta   90.00
_cell.angle_gamma   90.00
#
_symmetry.space_group_name_H-M   'P 1'
#
loop_
_entity.id
_entity.type
_entity.pdbx_description
1 polymer ?
#
loop_
_entity_poly.entity_id
_entity_poly.type
_entity_poly.pdbx_seq_one_letter_code
_entity_poly.pdbx_strand_id
1 'polypeptide(L)'
;MKKAKNNLLVLLGTSGCGKTRTCYELLCCNWGLYFVALRKGNGGSCDIESIEGYLRLNNMITDDFESNRQHADHIVRCLILSRLLILNECIKKSTFKPQRWFLLQTYQNIFGGMYKYNDDLFCALMLKLVNCTQVSLEQCI
;
A
#
# COMPACT_ATOMS: atom_id res chain seq x y z
N MET A 1 -16.19 -20.05 7.32
CA MET A 1 -15.07 -19.37 6.63
C MET A 1 -13.98 -20.39 6.31
N LYS A 2 -13.52 -20.50 5.06
CA LYS A 2 -12.31 -21.29 4.76
C LYS A 2 -11.11 -20.56 5.38
N LYS A 3 -10.27 -21.29 6.13
CA LYS A 3 -9.02 -20.75 6.67
C LYS A 3 -8.12 -20.38 5.48
N ALA A 4 -7.66 -19.13 5.41
CA ALA A 4 -6.66 -18.75 4.42
C ALA A 4 -5.42 -19.63 4.63
N LYS A 5 -4.91 -20.26 3.55
CA LYS A 5 -3.61 -20.92 3.60
C LYS A 5 -2.54 -19.84 3.54
N ASN A 6 -1.71 -19.75 4.59
CA ASN A 6 -0.55 -18.86 4.60
C ASN A 6 0.53 -19.45 3.69
N ASN A 7 0.45 -19.12 2.40
CA ASN A 7 1.48 -19.48 1.44
C ASN A 7 2.44 -18.29 1.29
N LEU A 8 3.69 -18.48 1.69
CA LEU A 8 4.76 -17.52 1.44
C LEU A 8 5.52 -17.96 0.18
N LEU A 9 5.55 -17.09 -0.83
CA LEU A 9 6.39 -17.25 -2.02
C LEU A 9 7.47 -16.18 -2.00
N VAL A 10 8.73 -16.60 -2.01
CA VAL A 10 9.89 -15.70 -2.10
C VAL A 10 10.50 -15.84 -3.49
N LEU A 11 10.56 -14.75 -4.24
CA LEU A 11 11.16 -14.71 -5.58
C LEU A 11 12.58 -14.13 -5.49
N LEU A 12 13.59 -14.97 -5.65
CA LEU A 12 15.01 -14.58 -5.65
C LEU A 12 15.59 -14.64 -7.07
N GLY A 13 16.49 -13.71 -7.39
CA GLY A 13 17.19 -13.68 -8.66
C GLY A 13 17.85 -12.33 -8.94
N THR A 14 18.72 -12.27 -9.95
CA THR A 14 19.46 -11.06 -10.34
C THR A 14 18.56 -9.96 -10.90
N SER A 15 19.08 -8.73 -11.03
CA SER A 15 18.33 -7.65 -11.70
C SER A 15 17.93 -8.06 -13.12
N GLY A 16 16.71 -7.73 -13.54
CA GLY A 16 16.20 -8.08 -14.86
C GLY A 16 15.66 -9.51 -15.02
N CYS A 17 15.79 -10.41 -14.04
CA CYS A 17 15.32 -11.80 -14.14
C CYS A 17 13.78 -11.98 -14.10
N GLY A 18 13.01 -10.90 -14.12
CA GLY A 18 11.55 -10.96 -14.21
C GLY A 18 10.76 -10.97 -12.89
N LYS A 19 11.39 -10.85 -11.71
CA LYS A 19 10.68 -10.87 -10.40
C LYS A 19 9.46 -9.95 -10.35
N THR A 20 9.66 -8.67 -10.68
CA THR A 20 8.59 -7.67 -10.68
C THR A 20 7.50 -8.02 -11.70
N ARG A 21 7.89 -8.51 -12.88
CA ARG A 21 6.95 -8.95 -13.92
C ARG A 21 6.11 -10.12 -13.44
N THR A 22 6.69 -11.12 -12.78
CA THR A 22 5.95 -12.24 -12.18
C THR A 22 4.95 -11.76 -11.13
N CYS A 23 5.34 -10.81 -10.26
CA CYS A 23 4.39 -10.19 -9.32
C CYS A 23 3.24 -9.49 -10.05
N TYR A 24 3.52 -8.76 -11.14
CA TYR A 24 2.51 -8.07 -11.93
C TYR A 24 1.53 -9.06 -12.60
N GLU A 25 2.05 -10.14 -13.19
CA GLU A 25 1.23 -11.19 -13.81
C GLU A 25 0.29 -11.85 -12.78
N LEU A 26 0.78 -12.12 -11.56
CA LEU A 26 -0.05 -12.62 -10.47
C LEU A 26 -1.16 -11.62 -10.09
N LEU A 27 -0.82 -10.34 -9.96
CA LEU A 27 -1.77 -9.31 -9.53
C LEU A 27 -2.78 -8.91 -10.63
N CYS A 28 -2.45 -9.10 -11.91
CA CYS A 28 -3.40 -8.91 -13.00
C CYS A 28 -4.60 -9.86 -12.91
N CYS A 29 -4.44 -11.03 -12.31
CA CYS A 29 -5.48 -12.04 -12.21
C CYS A 29 -6.12 -12.15 -10.81
N ASN A 30 -5.60 -11.42 -9.82
CA ASN A 30 -6.00 -11.57 -8.42
C ASN A 30 -6.23 -10.22 -7.75
N TRP A 31 -7.21 -10.15 -6.83
CA TRP A 31 -7.43 -8.97 -5.98
C TRP A 31 -6.36 -8.89 -4.89
N GLY A 32 -5.15 -8.48 -5.27
CA GLY A 32 -4.01 -8.39 -4.36
C GLY A 32 -3.59 -6.95 -4.04
N LEU A 33 -2.91 -6.80 -2.90
CA LEU A 33 -2.29 -5.54 -2.49
C LEU A 33 -0.85 -5.51 -2.98
N TYR A 34 -0.44 -4.38 -3.56
CA TYR A 34 0.91 -4.16 -4.06
C TYR A 34 1.58 -3.01 -3.31
N PHE A 35 2.76 -3.31 -2.77
CA PHE A 35 3.59 -2.39 -2.03
C PHE A 35 5.02 -2.45 -2.55
N VAL A 36 5.70 -1.30 -2.54
CA VAL A 36 7.10 -1.19 -2.93
C VAL A 36 7.86 -0.44 -1.86
N ALA A 37 9.04 -0.92 -1.50
CA ALA A 37 9.89 -0.23 -0.54
C ALA A 37 10.46 1.08 -1.11
N LEU A 38 10.76 1.10 -2.41
CA LEU A 38 11.34 2.24 -3.11
C LEU A 38 10.75 2.35 -4.51
N ARG A 39 10.27 3.54 -4.89
CA ARG A 39 9.73 3.80 -6.23
C ARG A 39 10.80 3.92 -7.32
N LYS A 40 12.05 4.23 -6.97
CA LYS A 40 13.09 4.47 -7.97
C LYS A 40 13.29 3.22 -8.85
N GLY A 41 12.90 3.33 -10.12
CA GLY A 41 12.96 2.22 -11.09
C GLY A 41 11.83 1.19 -10.98
N ASN A 42 10.85 1.40 -10.10
CA ASN A 42 9.68 0.54 -9.92
C ASN A 42 8.38 1.35 -10.08
N GLY A 43 7.32 0.74 -10.62
CA GLY A 43 5.97 1.29 -10.44
C GLY A 43 5.52 1.12 -8.99
N GLY A 44 4.61 1.96 -8.50
CA GLY A 44 4.07 1.81 -7.16
C GLY A 44 3.74 3.12 -6.45
N SER A 45 3.10 2.99 -5.30
CA SER A 45 2.90 4.10 -4.36
C SER A 45 4.19 4.41 -3.59
N CYS A 46 4.33 5.65 -3.11
CA CYS A 46 5.38 6.10 -2.19
C CYS A 46 5.00 5.94 -0.72
N ASP A 47 3.89 5.27 -0.41
CA ASP A 47 3.39 5.12 0.95
C ASP A 47 4.44 4.54 1.92
N ILE A 48 5.13 3.45 1.56
CA ILE A 48 6.22 2.89 2.39
C ILE A 48 7.42 3.84 2.46
N GLU A 49 7.85 4.39 1.32
CA GLU A 49 8.99 5.31 1.22
C GLU A 49 8.79 6.55 2.12
N SER A 50 7.55 6.97 2.31
CA SER A 50 7.18 8.15 3.11
C SER A 50 7.13 7.89 4.62
N ILE A 51 7.12 6.63 5.05
CA ILE A 51 7.02 6.27 6.48
C ILE A 51 8.20 6.83 7.27
N GLU A 52 9.43 6.67 6.76
CA GLU A 52 10.61 7.14 7.48
C GLU A 52 10.58 8.66 7.67
N GLY A 53 10.23 9.40 6.62
CA GLY A 53 10.07 10.86 6.69
C GLY A 53 9.01 11.27 7.70
N TYR A 54 7.85 10.59 7.68
CA TYR A 54 6.78 10.83 8.65
C TYR A 54 7.21 10.58 10.09
N LEU A 55 7.86 9.45 10.37
CA LEU A 55 8.33 9.09 11.71
C LEU A 55 9.35 10.10 12.24
N ARG A 56 10.29 10.55 11.40
CA ARG A 56 11.29 11.55 11.77
C ARG A 56 10.66 12.92 12.04
N LEU A 57 9.75 13.38 11.19
CA LEU A 57 9.09 14.69 11.33
C LEU A 57 8.24 14.79 12.60
N ASN A 58 7.68 13.67 13.07
CA ASN A 58 6.83 13.62 14.26
C ASN A 58 7.56 13.15 15.52
N ASN A 59 8.90 13.02 15.48
CA ASN A 59 9.71 12.53 16.60
C ASN A 59 9.21 11.19 17.19
N MET A 60 8.75 10.29 16.32
CA MET A 60 8.18 8.99 16.72
C MET A 60 9.23 7.86 16.77
N ILE A 61 10.47 8.15 16.34
CA ILE A 61 11.58 7.21 16.47
C ILE A 61 12.19 7.41 17.86
N THR A 62 12.09 6.39 18.69
CA THR A 62 12.60 6.41 20.07
C THR A 62 13.65 5.31 20.28
N ASP A 63 14.32 5.31 21.43
CA ASP A 63 15.18 4.19 21.83
C ASP A 63 14.38 2.99 22.40
N ASP A 64 13.06 3.15 22.60
CA ASP A 64 12.19 2.10 23.12
C ASP A 64 11.67 1.19 22.00
N PHE A 65 12.01 -0.09 22.10
CA PHE A 65 11.64 -1.08 21.10
C PHE A 65 10.11 -1.27 20.99
N GLU A 66 9.40 -1.33 22.11
CA GLU A 66 7.96 -1.60 22.09
C GLU A 66 7.16 -0.40 21.56
N SER A 67 7.54 0.83 21.91
CA SER A 67 6.97 2.05 21.31
C SER A 67 7.18 2.07 19.80
N ASN A 68 8.41 1.82 19.32
CA ASN A 68 8.70 1.75 17.89
C ASN A 68 7.88 0.66 17.20
N ARG A 69 7.71 -0.51 17.84
CA ARG A 69 6.90 -1.61 17.33
C ARG A 69 5.42 -1.25 17.23
N GLN A 70 4.86 -0.56 18.22
CA GLN A 70 3.48 -0.08 18.20
C GLN A 70 3.25 0.94 17.08
N HIS A 71 4.18 1.88 16.88
CA HIS A 71 4.13 2.83 15.77
C HIS A 71 4.18 2.12 14.41
N ALA A 72 5.06 1.13 14.26
CA ALA A 72 5.14 0.34 13.04
C ALA A 72 3.84 -0.46 12.77
N ASP A 73 3.27 -1.11 13.80
CA ASP A 73 2.01 -1.86 13.65
C ASP A 73 0.85 -0.96 13.21
N HIS A 74 0.70 0.20 13.86
CA HIS A 74 -0.33 1.19 13.51
C HIS A 74 -0.19 1.67 12.07
N ILE A 75 1.03 2.02 11.64
CA ILE A 75 1.29 2.49 10.27
C ILE A 75 1.01 1.38 9.25
N VAL A 76 1.42 0.14 9.50
CA VAL A 76 1.14 -1.00 8.60
C VAL A 76 -0.36 -1.24 8.48
N ARG A 77 -1.12 -1.14 9.58
CA ARG A 77 -2.60 -1.22 9.55
C ARG A 77 -3.19 -0.10 8.69
N CYS A 78 -2.73 1.14 8.86
CA CYS A 78 -3.20 2.28 8.06
C CYS A 78 -2.87 2.12 6.57
N LEU A 79 -1.72 1.54 6.25
CA LEU A 79 -1.27 1.26 4.89
C LEU A 79 -2.12 0.18 4.20
N ILE A 80 -2.52 -0.87 4.94
CA ILE A 80 -3.47 -1.88 4.46
C ILE A 80 -4.87 -1.27 4.34
N LEU A 81 -5.33 -0.55 5.36
CA LEU A 81 -6.66 0.05 5.40
C LEU A 81 -6.87 1.07 4.28
N SER A 82 -5.88 1.91 3.98
CA SER A 82 -5.96 2.87 2.87
C SER A 82 -6.23 2.17 1.54
N ARG A 83 -5.54 1.04 1.28
CA ARG A 83 -5.80 0.21 0.08
C ARG A 83 -7.21 -0.35 0.09
N LEU A 84 -7.66 -0.91 1.21
CA LEU A 84 -8.97 -1.55 1.32
C LEU A 84 -10.10 -0.54 1.13
N LEU A 85 -10.01 0.66 1.71
CA LEU A 85 -11.00 1.72 1.54
C LEU A 85 -11.11 2.17 0.08
N ILE A 86 -9.97 2.41 -0.59
CA ILE A 86 -9.96 2.79 -2.00
C ILE A 86 -10.50 1.66 -2.88
N LEU A 87 -10.10 0.41 -2.59
CA LEU A 87 -10.60 -0.76 -3.29
C LEU A 87 -12.12 -0.89 -3.12
N ASN A 88 -12.63 -0.70 -1.90
CA ASN A 88 -14.06 -0.75 -1.60
C ASN A 88 -14.87 0.26 -2.43
N GLU A 89 -14.34 1.47 -2.65
CA GLU A 89 -14.99 2.43 -3.55
C GLU A 89 -14.93 2.00 -5.01
N CYS A 90 -13.80 1.44 -5.45
CA CYS A 90 -13.62 1.03 -6.84
C CYS A 90 -14.53 -0.15 -7.23
N ILE A 91 -14.66 -1.16 -6.35
CA ILE A 91 -15.47 -2.37 -6.62
C ILE A 91 -16.97 -2.11 -6.70
N LYS A 92 -17.46 -0.97 -6.19
CA LYS A 92 -18.85 -0.53 -6.40
C LYS A 92 -19.17 -0.35 -7.89
N LYS A 93 -18.16 -0.18 -8.75
CA LYS A 93 -18.32 -0.16 -10.21
C LYS A 93 -18.16 -1.58 -10.76
N SER A 94 -19.22 -2.11 -11.36
CA SER A 94 -19.26 -3.47 -11.95
C SER A 94 -18.20 -3.72 -13.04
N THR A 95 -17.65 -2.66 -13.65
CA THR A 95 -16.59 -2.78 -14.66
C THR A 95 -15.19 -2.82 -14.06
N PHE A 96 -15.03 -2.65 -12.75
CA PHE A 96 -13.75 -2.69 -12.08
C PHE A 96 -13.26 -4.14 -11.94
N LYS A 97 -12.03 -4.40 -12.37
CA LYS A 97 -11.44 -5.73 -12.43
C LYS A 97 -10.07 -5.74 -11.75
N PRO A 98 -9.52 -6.91 -11.36
CA PRO A 98 -8.19 -7.00 -10.75
C PRO A 98 -7.09 -6.27 -11.53
N GLN A 99 -7.13 -6.31 -12.87
CA GLN A 99 -6.18 -5.59 -13.71
C GLN A 99 -6.21 -4.07 -13.48
N ARG A 100 -7.40 -3.48 -13.32
CA ARG A 100 -7.55 -2.04 -13.05
C ARG A 100 -7.07 -1.69 -11.64
N TRP A 101 -7.32 -2.57 -10.68
CA TRP A 101 -6.81 -2.43 -9.32
C TRP A 101 -5.28 -2.47 -9.28
N PHE A 102 -4.68 -3.42 -9.99
CA PHE A 102 -3.23 -3.52 -10.14
C PHE A 102 -2.63 -2.26 -10.81
N LEU A 103 -3.23 -1.79 -11.91
CA LEU A 103 -2.76 -0.58 -12.60
C LEU A 103 -2.83 0.65 -11.70
N LEU A 104 -3.93 0.82 -10.96
CA LEU A 104 -4.08 1.91 -10.00
C LEU A 104 -2.92 1.89 -8.99
N GLN A 105 -2.57 0.73 -8.43
CA GLN A 105 -1.48 0.61 -7.46
C GLN A 105 -0.08 0.87 -8.04
N THR A 106 0.15 0.64 -9.33
CA THR A 106 1.49 0.71 -9.96
C THR A 106 1.78 1.99 -10.71
N TYR A 107 0.77 2.66 -11.25
CA TYR A 107 0.95 3.80 -12.16
C TYR A 107 0.25 5.08 -11.68
N GLN A 108 0.36 5.38 -10.38
CA GLN A 108 -0.23 6.57 -9.76
C GLN A 108 0.11 7.87 -10.50
N ASN A 109 1.36 8.04 -10.96
CA ASN A 109 1.78 9.25 -11.68
C ASN A 109 1.04 9.46 -13.01
N ILE A 110 0.69 8.37 -13.71
CA ILE A 110 -0.06 8.45 -14.98
C ILE A 110 -1.47 8.95 -14.70
N PHE A 111 -2.14 8.36 -13.70
CA PHE A 111 -3.48 8.78 -13.28
C PHE A 111 -3.49 10.20 -12.72
N GLY A 112 -2.46 10.57 -11.94
CA GLY A 112 -2.29 11.93 -11.44
C GLY A 112 -2.23 12.96 -12.56
N GLY A 113 -1.42 12.69 -13.60
CA GLY A 113 -1.37 13.55 -14.79
C GLY A 113 -2.69 13.64 -15.56
N MET A 114 -3.39 12.52 -15.74
CA MET A 114 -4.67 12.46 -16.46
C MET A 114 -5.80 13.18 -15.73
N TYR A 115 -5.88 13.02 -14.41
CA TYR A 115 -6.98 13.53 -13.59
C TYR A 115 -6.60 14.79 -12.79
N LYS A 116 -5.42 15.36 -13.06
CA LYS A 116 -4.89 16.59 -12.45
C LYS A 116 -4.84 16.54 -10.92
N TYR A 117 -4.46 15.39 -10.36
CA TYR A 117 -4.09 15.30 -8.96
C TYR A 117 -2.59 15.02 -8.86
N ASN A 118 -1.89 15.77 -8.00
CA ASN A 118 -0.44 15.65 -7.86
C ASN A 118 -0.03 14.62 -6.81
N ASP A 119 -0.98 14.16 -6.01
CA ASP A 119 -0.70 13.31 -4.86
C ASP A 119 -0.75 11.83 -5.19
N ASP A 120 0.07 11.06 -4.50
CA ASP A 120 -0.11 9.64 -4.39
C ASP A 120 -1.34 9.37 -3.51
N LEU A 121 -2.47 8.95 -4.14
CA LEU A 121 -3.76 8.78 -3.45
C LEU A 121 -3.63 7.89 -2.21
N PHE A 122 -2.82 6.85 -2.35
CA PHE A 122 -2.61 5.85 -1.32
C PHE A 122 -1.79 6.40 -0.16
N CYS A 123 -0.68 7.09 -0.47
CA CYS A 123 0.15 7.73 0.54
C CYS A 123 -0.63 8.83 1.27
N ALA A 124 -1.38 9.66 0.54
CA ALA A 124 -2.16 10.74 1.10
C ALA A 124 -3.24 10.21 2.07
N LEU A 125 -3.97 9.15 1.69
CA LEU A 125 -4.95 8.54 2.58
C LEU A 125 -4.28 7.85 3.78
N MET A 126 -3.19 7.12 3.56
CA MET A 126 -2.44 6.48 4.64
C MET A 126 -2.00 7.51 5.70
N LEU A 127 -1.37 8.61 5.30
CA LEU A 127 -0.93 9.65 6.23
C LEU A 127 -2.09 10.30 7.01
N LYS A 128 -3.27 10.45 6.39
CA LYS A 128 -4.47 10.91 7.09
C LYS A 128 -4.92 9.90 8.15
N LEU A 129 -4.94 8.61 7.81
CA LEU A 129 -5.34 7.53 8.72
C LEU A 129 -4.38 7.37 9.89
N VAL A 130 -3.07 7.54 9.68
CA VAL A 130 -2.07 7.43 10.75
C VAL A 130 -2.31 8.46 11.86
N ASN A 131 -2.84 9.64 11.51
CA ASN A 131 -3.21 10.67 12.49
C ASN A 131 -4.52 10.38 13.24
N CYS A 132 -5.32 9.40 12.79
CA CYS A 132 -6.53 8.99 13.50
C CYS A 132 -6.17 8.09 14.69
N THR A 133 -6.94 8.18 15.78
CA THR A 133 -6.76 7.26 16.90
C THR A 133 -7.13 5.83 16.50
N GLN A 134 -6.48 4.85 17.12
CA GLN A 134 -6.74 3.42 16.85
C GLN A 134 -8.23 3.05 17.01
N VAL A 135 -8.90 3.62 18.02
CA VAL A 135 -10.35 3.46 18.25
C VAL A 135 -11.19 3.96 17.08
N SER A 136 -10.80 5.09 16.48
CA SER A 136 -11.50 5.65 15.32
C SER A 136 -11.35 4.77 14.07
N LEU A 137 -10.24 4.05 13.93
CA LEU A 137 -9.99 3.17 12.78
C LEU A 137 -10.76 1.86 12.86
N GLU A 138 -10.93 1.31 14.07
CA GLU A 138 -11.69 0.07 14.29
C GLU A 138 -13.19 0.22 13.97
N GLN A 139 -13.72 1.44 14.00
CA GLN A 139 -15.12 1.74 13.64
C GLN A 139 -15.35 1.86 12.13
N CYS A 140 -14.29 1.91 11.31
CA CYS A 140 -14.39 2.05 9.85
C CYS A 140 -14.42 0.72 9.09
N ILE A 141 -14.22 -0.41 9.77
CA ILE A 141 -14.22 -1.78 9.23
C ILE A 141 -15.51 -2.49 9.65
#